data_AF-E4NG46-F1
#
_entry.id   AF-E4NG46-F1
#
_cell.length_a   1.000
_cell.length_b   1.000
_cell.length_c   1.000
_cell.angle_alpha   90.00
_cell.angle_beta   90.00
_cell.angle_gamma   90.00
#
_symmetry.space_group_name_H-M   'P 1'
#
loop_
_entity.id
_entity.type
_entity.pdbx_description
1 polymer ?
#
loop_
_entity_poly.entity_id
_entity_poly.type
_entity_poly.pdbx_seq_one_letter_code
_entity_poly.pdbx_strand_id
1 'polypeptide(L)'
;MSAVGLGPREARHWLETELGRLGYDRKRPEYTEDGRHFRPVLGTPGWCMVIWAPPETWPPGALACWRVVWHPAAEFSRDSRKEVPKGAAGHWEESTAAVLAALRSLGLQAAVTGPHRGSERFGSRAFLAWELPPGAVADWPPAGAWDGVPPTRPNFIDGWPQWAEGPAPGDEVAGALRAVAERRRGAGVADIGRRSVLDTDSPLWPPGAHMSAHVTWWPDPEFARAYGEPLPPAAAEHWRAGVGQLLGDLAAIGRYQFRTAWEHPGARHDGAGVIVWRGPSRPS
;
A
#
# COMPACT_ATOMS: atom_id res chain seq x y z
N MET A 1 -3.77 24.14 -0.61
CA MET A 1 -4.79 23.51 -1.50
C MET A 1 -5.06 22.13 -0.94
N SER A 2 -6.32 21.75 -0.81
CA SER A 2 -6.74 20.40 -0.41
C SER A 2 -6.74 19.48 -1.64
N ALA A 3 -6.49 18.18 -1.45
CA ALA A 3 -6.62 17.20 -2.53
C ALA A 3 -8.07 16.70 -2.68
N VAL A 4 -8.97 17.10 -1.78
CA VAL A 4 -10.41 16.79 -1.83
C VAL A 4 -11.00 17.36 -3.11
N GLY A 5 -11.60 16.48 -3.91
CA GLY A 5 -12.22 16.81 -5.20
C GLY A 5 -11.36 16.49 -6.42
N LEU A 6 -10.06 16.21 -6.25
CA LEU A 6 -9.19 15.75 -7.34
C LEU A 6 -9.40 14.26 -7.62
N GLY A 7 -9.27 13.85 -8.88
CA GLY A 7 -9.14 12.43 -9.20
C GLY A 7 -7.84 11.83 -8.63
N PRO A 8 -7.75 10.51 -8.37
CA PRO A 8 -6.56 9.86 -7.81
C PRO A 8 -5.26 10.21 -8.56
N ARG A 9 -5.32 10.35 -9.88
CA ARG A 9 -4.18 10.73 -10.73
C ARG A 9 -3.74 12.18 -10.50
N GLU A 10 -4.69 13.10 -10.38
CA GLU A 10 -4.43 14.53 -10.16
C GLU A 10 -3.91 14.76 -8.74
N ALA A 11 -4.55 14.12 -7.74
CA ALA A 11 -4.10 14.15 -6.35
C ALA A 11 -2.68 13.59 -6.19
N ARG A 12 -2.38 12.47 -6.86
CA ARG A 12 -1.01 11.92 -6.91
C ARG A 12 -0.03 12.92 -7.51
N HIS A 13 -0.37 13.48 -8.68
CA HIS A 13 0.51 14.42 -9.38
C HIS A 13 0.76 15.71 -8.58
N TRP A 14 -0.28 16.23 -7.92
CA TRP A 14 -0.17 17.35 -7.00
C TRP A 14 0.83 17.04 -5.87
N LEU A 15 0.66 15.91 -5.16
CA LEU A 15 1.54 15.56 -4.05
C LEU A 15 2.99 15.33 -4.49
N GLU A 16 3.21 14.70 -5.66
CA GLU A 16 4.55 14.55 -6.25
C GLU A 16 5.19 15.91 -6.54
N THR A 17 4.40 16.87 -7.05
CA THR A 17 4.89 18.22 -7.36
C THR A 17 5.25 18.99 -6.10
N GLU A 18 4.43 18.94 -5.06
CA GLU A 18 4.72 19.62 -3.79
C GLU A 18 5.94 19.00 -3.07
N LEU A 19 6.05 17.66 -3.05
CA LEU A 19 7.24 16.99 -2.52
C LEU A 19 8.50 17.34 -3.33
N GLY A 20 8.37 17.48 -4.65
CA GLY A 20 9.45 17.95 -5.52
C GLY A 20 9.93 19.36 -5.16
N ARG A 21 9.00 20.31 -4.90
CA ARG A 21 9.32 21.66 -4.43
C ARG A 21 10.02 21.67 -3.06
N LEU A 22 9.71 20.70 -2.21
CA LEU A 22 10.38 20.48 -0.92
C LEU A 22 11.72 19.73 -1.03
N GLY A 23 12.17 19.41 -2.24
CA GLY A 23 13.49 18.83 -2.51
C GLY A 23 13.51 17.31 -2.65
N TYR A 24 12.36 16.63 -2.67
CA TYR A 24 12.25 15.16 -2.80
C TYR A 24 11.98 14.69 -4.24
N ASP A 25 12.39 15.46 -5.25
CA ASP A 25 12.23 15.08 -6.66
C ASP A 25 13.27 14.02 -7.07
N ARG A 26 12.82 13.02 -7.82
CA ARG A 26 13.68 12.03 -8.48
C ARG A 26 14.56 12.67 -9.57
N LYS A 27 14.11 13.78 -10.16
CA LYS A 27 14.77 14.47 -11.27
C LYS A 27 14.98 15.94 -10.90
N ARG A 28 16.16 16.32 -10.41
CA ARG A 28 16.56 17.73 -10.58
C ARG A 28 16.93 17.96 -12.04
N PRO A 29 16.53 19.10 -12.64
CA PRO A 29 16.86 19.39 -14.02
C PRO A 29 18.38 19.33 -14.18
N GLU A 30 18.81 18.57 -15.17
CA GLU A 30 20.17 18.67 -15.68
C GLU A 30 20.37 20.11 -16.15
N TYR A 31 21.51 20.70 -15.82
CA TYR A 31 21.85 22.04 -16.28
C TYR A 31 23.11 21.98 -17.11
N THR A 32 23.22 22.87 -18.09
CA THR A 32 24.42 23.00 -18.92
C THR A 32 25.18 24.23 -18.46
N GLU A 33 26.44 24.05 -18.10
CA GLU A 33 27.37 25.13 -17.77
C GLU A 33 28.62 24.90 -18.64
N ASP A 34 29.07 25.94 -19.35
CA ASP A 34 30.21 25.87 -20.28
C ASP A 34 30.17 24.70 -21.29
N GLY A 35 28.99 24.39 -21.82
CA GLY A 35 28.80 23.31 -22.79
C GLY A 35 28.90 21.89 -22.20
N ARG A 36 29.02 21.76 -20.88
CA ARG A 36 29.02 20.49 -20.16
C ARG A 36 27.66 20.27 -19.51
N HIS A 37 27.11 19.07 -19.67
CA HIS A 37 25.89 18.66 -19.00
C HIS A 37 26.21 18.22 -17.57
N PHE A 38 25.73 18.99 -16.60
CA PHE A 38 25.83 18.66 -15.19
C PHE A 38 24.53 18.05 -14.70
N ARG A 39 24.66 16.88 -14.09
CA ARG A 39 23.65 16.34 -13.20
C ARG A 39 24.04 16.74 -11.79
N PRO A 40 23.21 17.49 -11.05
CA PRO A 40 23.51 17.81 -9.66
C PRO A 40 23.77 16.51 -8.88
N VAL A 41 24.98 16.35 -8.33
CA VAL A 41 25.24 15.34 -7.30
C VAL A 41 24.67 15.91 -6.02
N LEU A 42 23.57 15.33 -5.57
CA LEU A 42 22.79 15.90 -4.50
C LEU A 42 23.38 15.49 -3.15
N GLY A 43 23.71 16.46 -2.29
CA GLY A 43 23.63 16.26 -0.84
C GLY A 43 22.17 16.30 -0.37
N THR A 44 21.25 15.57 -1.03
CA THR A 44 19.81 15.63 -0.73
C THR A 44 19.36 14.57 0.27
N PRO A 45 18.20 14.79 0.91
CA PRO A 45 17.56 13.79 1.75
C PRO A 45 17.06 12.54 0.98
N GLY A 46 17.35 12.35 -0.31
CA GLY A 46 16.76 11.31 -1.16
C GLY A 46 15.60 11.83 -2.03
N TRP A 47 14.71 10.93 -2.49
CA TRP A 47 13.55 11.28 -3.33
C TRP A 47 12.29 10.49 -2.95
N CYS A 48 11.10 11.00 -3.29
CA CYS A 48 9.82 10.37 -2.99
C CYS A 48 9.03 9.98 -4.25
N MET A 49 8.29 8.88 -4.17
CA MET A 49 7.28 8.44 -5.12
C MET A 49 5.91 8.40 -4.43
N VAL A 50 4.85 8.82 -5.12
CA VAL A 50 3.50 8.79 -4.56
C VAL A 50 2.65 7.77 -5.30
N ILE A 51 1.92 6.95 -4.55
CA ILE A 51 1.03 5.92 -5.06
C ILE A 51 -0.29 6.02 -4.31
N TRP A 52 -1.41 5.94 -5.02
CA TRP A 52 -2.72 5.92 -4.36
C TRP A 52 -2.86 4.69 -3.45
N ALA A 53 -3.35 4.87 -2.23
CA ALA A 53 -3.66 3.75 -1.34
C ALA A 53 -5.06 3.21 -1.65
N PRO A 54 -5.25 1.88 -1.73
CA PRO A 54 -6.60 1.31 -1.92
C PRO A 54 -7.54 1.68 -0.75
N PRO A 55 -8.80 2.07 -0.99
CA PRO A 55 -9.74 2.55 0.04
C PRO A 55 -9.90 1.66 1.28
N GLU A 56 -9.89 0.35 1.10
CA GLU A 56 -9.96 -0.65 2.16
C GLU A 56 -8.74 -0.65 3.09
N THR A 57 -7.68 0.08 2.75
CA THR A 57 -6.47 0.24 3.57
C THR A 57 -6.47 1.57 4.35
N TRP A 58 -7.43 2.45 4.11
CA TRP A 58 -7.40 3.80 4.66
C TRP A 58 -7.58 3.84 6.18
N PRO A 59 -7.01 4.84 6.85
CA PRO A 59 -7.35 5.19 8.22
C PRO A 59 -8.84 5.53 8.34
N PRO A 60 -9.48 5.26 9.50
CA PRO A 60 -10.86 5.67 9.72
C PRO A 60 -11.06 7.18 9.52
N GLY A 61 -12.09 7.56 8.77
CA GLY A 61 -12.43 8.97 8.54
C GLY A 61 -11.55 9.70 7.52
N ALA A 62 -10.57 9.03 6.90
CA ALA A 62 -9.77 9.64 5.84
C ALA A 62 -10.61 9.96 4.59
N LEU A 63 -10.39 11.13 4.01
CA LEU A 63 -11.02 11.57 2.76
C LEU A 63 -10.24 11.13 1.53
N ALA A 64 -8.92 11.01 1.68
CA ALA A 64 -7.99 10.53 0.66
C ALA A 64 -6.75 9.96 1.36
N CYS A 65 -6.08 9.01 0.71
CA CYS A 65 -4.92 8.36 1.28
C CYS A 65 -3.92 7.95 0.19
N TRP A 66 -2.64 8.17 0.46
CA TRP A 66 -1.53 7.86 -0.40
C TRP A 66 -0.48 7.06 0.34
N ARG A 67 0.14 6.15 -0.39
CA ARG A 67 1.42 5.56 -0.06
C ARG A 67 2.51 6.46 -0.60
N VAL A 68 3.38 6.97 0.27
CA VAL A 68 4.57 7.73 -0.12
C VAL A 68 5.78 6.84 0.10
N VAL A 69 6.57 6.60 -0.93
CA VAL A 69 7.78 5.76 -0.87
C VAL A 69 8.99 6.65 -1.03
N TRP A 70 9.79 6.75 0.03
CA TRP A 70 11.05 7.45 0.04
C TRP A 70 12.21 6.50 -0.31
N HIS A 71 13.12 6.99 -1.14
CA HIS A 71 14.34 6.33 -1.53
C HIS A 71 15.54 7.18 -1.08
N PRO A 72 16.53 6.58 -0.40
CA PRO A 72 17.72 7.30 0.05
C PRO A 72 18.52 7.87 -1.12
N ALA A 73 19.38 8.86 -0.82
CA ALA A 73 20.39 9.30 -1.78
C ALA A 73 21.33 8.13 -2.16
N ALA A 74 21.99 8.24 -3.31
CA ALA A 74 22.74 7.12 -3.88
C ALA A 74 23.89 6.66 -2.96
N GLU A 75 24.54 7.60 -2.29
CA GLU A 75 25.63 7.36 -1.33
C GLU A 75 25.20 6.65 -0.04
N PHE A 76 23.90 6.69 0.29
CA PHE A 76 23.31 5.96 1.42
C PHE A 76 22.48 4.75 0.96
N SER A 77 22.46 4.49 -0.34
CA SER A 77 21.82 3.32 -0.94
C SER A 77 22.79 2.15 -0.96
N ARG A 78 22.25 0.93 -0.87
CA ARG A 78 23.06 -0.28 -0.99
C ARG A 78 23.68 -0.36 -2.36
N ASP A 79 24.94 -0.74 -2.41
CA ASP A 79 25.65 -0.94 -3.67
C ASP A 79 25.25 -2.27 -4.34
N SER A 80 25.85 -2.56 -5.49
CA SER A 80 25.61 -3.81 -6.22
C SER A 80 26.07 -5.07 -5.46
N ARG A 81 26.86 -4.92 -4.39
CA ARG A 81 27.32 -5.98 -3.50
C ARG A 81 26.41 -6.16 -2.29
N LYS A 82 25.30 -5.41 -2.22
CA LYS A 82 24.32 -5.39 -1.12
C LYS A 82 24.89 -4.88 0.21
N GLU A 83 26.06 -4.25 0.19
CA GLU A 83 26.67 -3.62 1.37
C GLU A 83 25.91 -2.36 1.76
N VAL A 84 25.81 -2.10 3.06
CA VAL A 84 25.11 -0.93 3.61
C VAL A 84 26.16 0.15 3.88
N PRO A 85 26.08 1.33 3.25
CA PRO A 85 27.06 2.40 3.46
C PRO A 85 27.10 2.90 4.90
N LYS A 86 28.27 3.39 5.33
CA LYS A 86 28.43 4.05 6.63
C LYS A 86 27.52 5.29 6.69
N GLY A 87 26.77 5.43 7.78
CA GLY A 87 25.84 6.55 7.98
C GLY A 87 24.44 6.34 7.39
N ALA A 88 24.19 5.24 6.66
CA ALA A 88 22.87 4.96 6.09
C ALA A 88 21.75 4.86 7.14
N ALA A 89 22.04 4.36 8.35
CA ALA A 89 21.09 4.32 9.46
C ALA A 89 20.67 5.72 9.95
N GLY A 90 21.65 6.61 10.18
CA GLY A 90 21.38 7.99 10.56
C GLY A 90 20.61 8.75 9.48
N HIS A 91 21.04 8.61 8.22
CA HIS A 91 20.32 9.20 7.08
C HIS A 91 18.87 8.69 6.98
N TRP A 92 18.63 7.41 7.27
CA TRP A 92 17.29 6.84 7.32
C TRP A 92 16.42 7.50 8.40
N GLU A 93 16.93 7.63 9.61
CA GLU A 93 16.20 8.24 10.73
C GLU A 93 15.89 9.71 10.47
N GLU A 94 16.89 10.48 10.07
CA GLU A 94 16.77 11.90 9.74
C GLU A 94 15.78 12.15 8.60
N SER A 95 15.92 11.42 7.49
CA SER A 95 15.02 11.55 6.35
C SER A 95 13.61 11.08 6.65
N THR A 96 13.43 10.14 7.58
CA THR A 96 12.09 9.73 8.05
C THR A 96 11.38 10.88 8.75
N ALA A 97 12.07 11.52 9.71
CA ALA A 97 11.51 12.66 10.41
C ALA A 97 11.24 13.83 9.44
N ALA A 98 12.16 14.07 8.50
CA ALA A 98 12.04 15.14 7.51
C ALA A 98 10.87 14.91 6.53
N VAL A 99 10.65 13.68 6.04
CA VAL A 99 9.52 13.34 5.15
C VAL A 99 8.19 13.47 5.89
N LEU A 100 8.11 13.00 7.14
CA LEU A 100 6.90 13.17 7.96
C LEU A 100 6.58 14.65 8.21
N ALA A 101 7.60 15.47 8.52
CA ALA A 101 7.44 16.92 8.69
C ALA A 101 7.01 17.60 7.38
N ALA A 102 7.60 17.21 6.24
CA ALA A 102 7.22 17.71 4.92
C ALA A 102 5.75 17.40 4.60
N LEU A 103 5.30 16.17 4.78
CA LEU A 103 3.90 15.78 4.55
C LEU A 103 2.93 16.56 5.47
N ARG A 104 3.30 16.75 6.75
CA ARG A 104 2.51 17.55 7.70
C ARG A 104 2.45 19.02 7.32
N SER A 105 3.52 19.58 6.77
CA SER A 105 3.54 20.97 6.28
C SER A 105 2.60 21.20 5.09
N LEU A 106 2.25 20.14 4.35
CA LEU A 106 1.25 20.16 3.28
C LEU A 106 -0.19 20.00 3.81
N GLY A 107 -0.38 19.93 5.13
CA GLY A 107 -1.68 19.75 5.77
C GLY A 107 -2.15 18.30 5.85
N LEU A 108 -1.27 17.33 5.55
CA LEU A 108 -1.60 15.91 5.61
C LEU A 108 -1.26 15.31 6.97
N GLN A 109 -2.05 14.34 7.40
CA GLN A 109 -1.60 13.40 8.42
C GLN A 109 -0.64 12.40 7.78
N ALA A 110 0.38 11.99 8.54
CA ALA A 110 1.36 11.04 8.04
C ALA A 110 1.99 10.23 9.17
N ALA A 111 2.22 8.95 8.89
CA ALA A 111 2.87 8.01 9.80
C ALA A 111 3.69 6.97 9.02
N VAL A 112 4.69 6.42 9.70
CA VAL A 112 5.28 5.14 9.31
C VAL A 112 4.34 4.05 9.80
N THR A 113 3.90 3.20 8.88
CA THR A 113 2.90 2.16 9.14
C THR A 113 3.47 0.78 8.78
N GLY A 114 2.92 -0.24 9.43
CA GLY A 114 3.37 -1.61 9.29
C GLY A 114 4.60 -1.96 10.15
N PRO A 115 5.08 -3.20 10.04
CA PRO A 115 6.23 -3.67 10.82
C PRO A 115 7.49 -2.87 10.54
N HIS A 116 8.41 -2.87 11.50
CA HIS A 116 9.63 -2.08 11.44
C HIS A 116 10.47 -2.39 10.18
N ARG A 117 10.95 -1.33 9.52
CA ARG A 117 11.88 -1.38 8.39
C ARG A 117 13.15 -0.61 8.75
N GLY A 118 14.30 -1.13 8.33
CA GLY A 118 15.61 -0.51 8.52
C GLY A 118 16.49 -0.53 7.26
N SER A 119 17.47 0.37 7.19
CA SER A 119 18.44 0.52 6.08
C SER A 119 19.21 -0.78 5.80
N GLU A 120 19.43 -1.58 6.85
CA GLU A 120 20.09 -2.88 6.78
C GLU A 120 19.34 -3.93 5.96
N ARG A 121 18.06 -3.71 5.62
CA ARG A 121 17.22 -4.72 4.93
C ARG A 121 16.46 -4.17 3.75
N PHE A 122 16.18 -2.88 3.70
CA PHE A 122 15.32 -2.29 2.68
C PHE A 122 16.02 -1.13 1.97
N GLY A 123 15.78 -1.03 0.65
CA GLY A 123 16.28 0.08 -0.17
C GLY A 123 15.37 1.31 -0.18
N SER A 124 14.29 1.29 0.60
CA SER A 124 13.31 2.37 0.68
C SER A 124 12.52 2.29 1.98
N ARG A 125 11.94 3.42 2.38
CA ARG A 125 10.95 3.51 3.45
C ARG A 125 9.63 3.95 2.87
N ALA A 126 8.53 3.39 3.37
CA ALA A 126 7.21 3.80 2.95
C ALA A 126 6.44 4.39 4.12
N PHE A 127 5.56 5.33 3.78
CA PHE A 127 4.72 6.08 4.68
C PHE A 127 3.28 6.01 4.16
N LEU A 128 2.34 6.08 5.09
CA LEU A 128 0.97 6.40 4.75
C LEU A 128 0.75 7.88 5.04
N ALA A 129 0.22 8.60 4.05
CA ALA A 129 -0.21 9.99 4.16
C ALA A 129 -1.69 10.08 3.84
N TRP A 130 -2.46 10.81 4.63
CA TRP A 130 -3.91 10.92 4.42
C TRP A 130 -4.44 12.28 4.78
N GLU A 131 -5.57 12.61 4.19
CA GLU A 131 -6.32 13.82 4.46
C GLU A 131 -7.50 13.51 5.38
N LEU A 132 -7.73 14.39 6.37
CA LEU A 132 -8.87 14.33 7.27
C LEU A 132 -9.83 15.50 7.00
N PRO A 133 -11.12 15.37 7.35
CA PRO A 133 -12.02 16.50 7.40
C PRO A 133 -11.47 17.61 8.32
N PRO A 134 -11.71 18.90 8.01
CA PRO A 134 -11.32 20.01 8.88
C PRO A 134 -11.82 19.81 10.32
N GLY A 135 -10.91 19.95 11.29
CA GLY A 135 -11.22 19.79 12.71
C GLY A 135 -11.20 18.34 13.22
N ALA A 136 -11.03 17.34 12.35
CA ALA A 136 -10.81 15.97 12.80
C ALA A 136 -9.35 15.75 13.21
N VAL A 137 -9.15 15.12 14.36
CA VAL A 137 -7.86 14.61 14.81
C VAL A 137 -7.96 13.09 14.80
N ALA A 138 -7.00 12.41 14.19
CA ALA A 138 -6.93 10.96 14.24
C ALA A 138 -5.59 10.54 14.85
N ASP A 139 -5.65 9.96 16.04
CA ASP A 139 -4.55 9.18 16.61
C ASP A 139 -4.51 7.82 15.91
N TRP A 140 -4.03 7.85 14.67
CA TRP A 140 -3.85 6.67 13.84
C TRP A 140 -2.47 6.70 13.16
N PRO A 141 -1.74 5.59 13.12
CA PRO A 141 -2.02 4.34 13.85
C PRO A 141 -1.81 4.56 15.36
N PRO A 142 -2.43 3.73 16.23
CA PRO A 142 -2.14 3.77 17.66
C PRO A 142 -0.63 3.61 17.93
N ALA A 143 -0.12 4.28 18.96
CA ALA A 143 1.27 4.13 19.38
C ALA A 143 1.58 2.65 19.68
N GLY A 144 2.71 2.15 19.20
CA GLY A 144 3.12 0.76 19.38
C GLY A 144 2.26 -0.27 18.63
N ALA A 145 1.46 0.14 17.63
CA ALA A 145 0.58 -0.76 16.89
C ALA A 145 1.28 -1.99 16.27
N TRP A 146 2.59 -1.94 16.03
CA TRP A 146 3.35 -3.08 15.51
C TRP A 146 4.54 -3.43 16.41
N ASP A 147 4.51 -3.03 17.68
CA ASP A 147 5.54 -3.42 18.65
C ASP A 147 5.53 -4.95 18.83
N GLY A 148 6.71 -5.56 18.74
CA GLY A 148 6.86 -7.01 18.78
C GLY A 148 6.47 -7.75 17.49
N VAL A 149 5.96 -7.06 16.46
CA VAL A 149 5.73 -7.68 15.15
C VAL A 149 7.07 -7.85 14.42
N PRO A 150 7.42 -9.05 13.94
CA PRO A 150 8.65 -9.25 13.19
C PRO A 150 8.72 -8.34 11.95
N PRO A 151 9.92 -7.87 11.56
CA PRO A 151 10.08 -7.06 10.36
C PRO A 151 9.59 -7.83 9.12
N THR A 152 9.02 -7.12 8.16
CA THR A 152 8.55 -7.74 6.91
C THR A 152 9.70 -8.39 6.14
N ARG A 153 9.39 -9.42 5.34
CA ARG A 153 10.39 -10.05 4.48
C ARG A 153 10.95 -8.99 3.50
N PRO A 154 12.26 -8.73 3.48
CA PRO A 154 12.83 -7.87 2.45
C PRO A 154 12.79 -8.60 1.10
N ASN A 155 12.58 -7.85 0.02
CA ASN A 155 12.47 -8.37 -1.36
C ASN A 155 13.70 -9.17 -1.86
N PHE A 156 14.81 -9.23 -1.09
CA PHE A 156 16.12 -9.70 -1.55
C PHE A 156 16.87 -10.63 -0.60
N ILE A 157 16.25 -11.09 0.51
CA ILE A 157 16.89 -12.05 1.43
C ILE A 157 16.10 -13.36 1.42
N ASP A 158 16.69 -14.36 0.77
CA ASP A 158 16.44 -15.76 1.06
C ASP A 158 17.12 -16.11 2.40
N GLY A 159 16.45 -16.90 3.25
CA GLY A 159 17.10 -17.53 4.40
C GLY A 159 16.97 -16.85 5.77
N TRP A 160 15.91 -16.08 6.06
CA TRP A 160 15.60 -15.77 7.48
C TRP A 160 14.86 -16.96 8.12
N PRO A 161 15.37 -17.57 9.22
CA PRO A 161 14.84 -18.84 9.73
C PRO A 161 13.34 -18.83 10.01
N GLN A 162 12.79 -17.70 10.48
CA GLN A 162 11.39 -17.57 10.84
C GLN A 162 10.43 -17.40 9.64
N TRP A 163 10.95 -17.02 8.46
CA TRP A 163 10.17 -16.88 7.22
C TRP A 163 10.53 -17.94 6.16
N ALA A 164 11.62 -18.68 6.36
CA ALA A 164 12.06 -19.75 5.47
C ALA A 164 11.14 -20.98 5.49
N GLU A 165 10.26 -21.08 6.49
CA GLU A 165 9.46 -22.29 6.76
C GLU A 165 7.96 -22.12 6.46
N GLY A 166 7.52 -20.98 5.92
CA GLY A 166 6.09 -20.71 5.67
C GLY A 166 5.81 -20.04 4.33
N PRO A 167 4.59 -20.23 3.77
CA PRO A 167 4.14 -19.50 2.58
C PRO A 167 4.12 -17.99 2.85
N ALA A 168 4.37 -17.18 1.83
CA ALA A 168 4.16 -15.74 1.93
C ALA A 168 2.68 -15.45 2.27
N PRO A 169 2.37 -14.32 2.94
CA PRO A 169 1.00 -13.93 3.26
C PRO A 169 -0.02 -14.13 2.14
N GLY A 170 0.32 -13.68 0.93
CA GLY A 170 -0.50 -13.80 -0.25
C GLY A 170 -0.73 -15.25 -0.66
N ASP A 171 0.31 -16.08 -0.62
CA ASP A 171 0.21 -17.52 -0.93
C ASP A 171 -0.67 -18.25 0.07
N GLU A 172 -0.57 -17.92 1.36
CA GLU A 172 -1.39 -18.50 2.42
C GLU A 172 -2.88 -18.18 2.21
N VAL A 173 -3.20 -16.91 1.93
CA VAL A 173 -4.58 -16.47 1.66
C VAL A 173 -5.10 -17.08 0.36
N ALA A 174 -4.28 -17.11 -0.70
CA ALA A 174 -4.63 -17.72 -1.98
C ALA A 174 -4.93 -19.22 -1.83
N GLY A 175 -4.10 -19.95 -1.09
CA GLY A 175 -4.29 -21.38 -0.81
C GLY A 175 -5.59 -21.64 -0.03
N ALA A 176 -5.87 -20.83 1.00
CA ALA A 176 -7.10 -20.96 1.78
C ALA A 176 -8.35 -20.69 0.93
N LEU A 177 -8.34 -19.63 0.11
CA LEU A 177 -9.44 -19.32 -0.80
C LEU A 177 -9.64 -20.40 -1.87
N ARG A 178 -8.56 -20.98 -2.40
CA ARG A 178 -8.61 -22.08 -3.36
C ARG A 178 -9.31 -23.31 -2.77
N ALA A 179 -8.96 -23.68 -1.53
CA ALA A 179 -9.58 -24.81 -0.84
C ALA A 179 -11.10 -24.61 -0.62
N VAL A 180 -11.53 -23.38 -0.33
CA VAL A 180 -12.97 -23.06 -0.24
C VAL A 180 -13.64 -23.18 -1.61
N ALA A 181 -13.03 -22.64 -2.67
CA ALA A 181 -13.56 -22.72 -4.02
C ALA A 181 -13.68 -24.16 -4.52
N GLU A 182 -12.72 -25.04 -4.20
CA GLU A 182 -12.80 -26.47 -4.50
C GLU A 182 -13.98 -27.16 -3.82
N ARG A 183 -14.21 -26.90 -2.52
CA ARG A 183 -15.37 -27.45 -1.80
C ARG A 183 -16.70 -27.00 -2.42
N ARG A 184 -16.81 -25.73 -2.81
CA ARG A 184 -18.01 -25.21 -3.49
C ARG A 184 -18.25 -25.84 -4.84
N ARG A 185 -17.20 -25.99 -5.65
CA ARG A 185 -17.29 -26.68 -6.94
C ARG A 185 -17.76 -28.13 -6.76
N GLY A 186 -17.27 -28.81 -5.71
CA GLY A 186 -17.76 -30.13 -5.30
C GLY A 186 -19.25 -30.15 -4.89
N ALA A 187 -19.78 -29.02 -4.41
CA ALA A 187 -21.20 -28.83 -4.07
C ALA A 187 -22.04 -28.26 -5.23
N GLY A 188 -21.48 -28.15 -6.45
CA GLY A 188 -22.19 -27.63 -7.63
C GLY A 188 -22.39 -26.11 -7.65
N VAL A 189 -21.68 -25.36 -6.81
CA VAL A 189 -21.73 -23.89 -6.80
C VAL A 189 -20.61 -23.32 -7.68
N ALA A 190 -20.98 -22.55 -8.70
CA ALA A 190 -20.04 -21.91 -9.61
C ALA A 190 -19.31 -20.72 -8.96
N ASP A 191 -18.08 -20.49 -9.41
CA ASP A 191 -17.34 -19.28 -9.07
C ASP A 191 -17.90 -18.09 -9.85
N ILE A 192 -17.97 -16.93 -9.19
CA ILE A 192 -18.44 -15.68 -9.80
C ILE A 192 -17.24 -14.74 -9.89
N GLY A 193 -16.83 -14.37 -11.09
CA GLY A 193 -15.63 -13.56 -11.33
C GLY A 193 -14.31 -14.29 -11.03
N ARG A 194 -13.24 -13.49 -11.00
CA ARG A 194 -11.86 -13.95 -10.75
C ARG A 194 -11.27 -13.25 -9.55
N ARG A 195 -10.25 -13.85 -8.95
CA ARG A 195 -9.58 -13.33 -7.75
C ARG A 195 -8.08 -13.30 -7.98
N SER A 196 -7.44 -12.21 -7.59
CA SER A 196 -5.99 -12.09 -7.46
C SER A 196 -5.63 -11.80 -6.02
N VAL A 197 -4.59 -12.45 -5.51
CA VAL A 197 -4.09 -12.25 -4.16
C VAL A 197 -2.64 -11.84 -4.24
N LEU A 198 -2.28 -10.76 -3.56
CA LEU A 198 -0.92 -10.21 -3.52
C LEU A 198 -0.52 -9.94 -2.08
N ASP A 199 0.77 -10.05 -1.77
CA ASP A 199 1.31 -9.53 -0.52
C ASP A 199 1.02 -8.03 -0.43
N THR A 200 0.50 -7.61 0.71
CA THR A 200 0.31 -6.18 0.97
C THR A 200 1.66 -5.55 1.32
N ASP A 201 1.98 -4.42 0.71
CA ASP A 201 3.11 -3.62 1.16
C ASP A 201 2.87 -3.11 2.59
N SER A 202 3.90 -3.23 3.44
CA SER A 202 3.93 -2.80 4.84
C SER A 202 3.12 -1.54 5.21
N PRO A 203 3.21 -0.39 4.50
CA PRO A 203 2.50 0.83 4.91
C PRO A 203 0.97 0.71 4.83
N LEU A 204 0.44 -0.31 4.14
CA LEU A 204 -0.99 -0.54 4.00
C LEU A 204 -1.51 -1.59 5.01
N TRP A 205 -0.62 -2.11 5.87
CA TRP A 205 -1.00 -3.11 6.87
C TRP A 205 -1.92 -2.47 7.93
N PRO A 206 -2.98 -3.16 8.34
CA PRO A 206 -3.77 -2.73 9.49
C PRO A 206 -2.94 -2.70 10.78
N PRO A 207 -3.27 -1.83 11.75
CA PRO A 207 -2.64 -1.83 13.08
C PRO A 207 -2.66 -3.22 13.73
N GLY A 208 -1.53 -3.67 14.27
CA GLY A 208 -1.39 -4.98 14.91
C GLY A 208 -1.19 -6.15 13.95
N ALA A 209 -1.35 -5.96 12.64
CA ALA A 209 -1.18 -7.05 11.69
C ALA A 209 0.26 -7.56 11.71
N HIS A 210 0.43 -8.88 11.82
CA HIS A 210 1.70 -9.57 11.62
C HIS A 210 1.78 -10.27 10.26
N MET A 211 0.68 -10.25 9.51
CA MET A 211 0.55 -10.79 8.17
C MET A 211 -0.58 -10.04 7.46
N SER A 212 -0.37 -9.61 6.21
CA SER A 212 -1.39 -8.91 5.42
C SER A 212 -1.29 -9.25 3.93
N ALA A 213 -2.44 -9.51 3.31
CA ALA A 213 -2.59 -9.75 1.89
C ALA A 213 -3.74 -8.89 1.33
N HIS A 214 -3.59 -8.48 0.08
CA HIS A 214 -4.60 -7.76 -0.66
C HIS A 214 -5.26 -8.70 -1.65
N VAL A 215 -6.57 -8.89 -1.51
CA VAL A 215 -7.39 -9.70 -2.41
C VAL A 215 -8.17 -8.75 -3.29
N THR A 216 -8.01 -8.88 -4.60
CA THR A 216 -8.84 -8.18 -5.57
C THR A 216 -9.77 -9.17 -6.25
N TRP A 217 -11.06 -8.90 -6.20
CA TRP A 217 -12.07 -9.56 -7.03
C TRP A 217 -12.25 -8.79 -8.33
N TRP A 218 -12.43 -9.50 -9.43
CA TRP A 218 -12.66 -8.96 -10.77
C TRP A 218 -13.92 -9.61 -11.37
N PRO A 219 -14.78 -8.86 -12.07
CA PRO A 219 -15.94 -9.43 -12.74
C PRO A 219 -15.52 -10.38 -13.87
N ASP A 220 -16.49 -11.20 -14.31
CA ASP A 220 -16.30 -11.98 -15.52
C ASP A 220 -16.30 -11.04 -16.75
N PRO A 221 -15.63 -11.43 -17.85
CA PRO A 221 -15.41 -10.52 -18.98
C PRO A 221 -16.67 -9.87 -19.55
N GLU A 222 -17.81 -10.57 -19.55
CA GLU A 222 -19.10 -10.06 -20.04
C GLU A 222 -19.73 -8.98 -19.13
N PHE A 223 -19.31 -8.91 -17.86
CA PHE A 223 -19.76 -7.92 -16.88
C PHE A 223 -18.70 -6.85 -16.61
N ALA A 224 -17.52 -6.96 -17.21
CA ALA A 224 -16.47 -5.95 -17.15
C ALA A 224 -16.80 -4.77 -18.09
N ARG A 225 -16.29 -3.58 -17.77
CA ARG A 225 -16.47 -2.41 -18.61
C ARG A 225 -15.50 -2.47 -19.79
N ALA A 226 -16.04 -2.40 -21.01
CA ALA A 226 -15.21 -2.15 -22.20
C ALA A 226 -14.73 -0.69 -22.22
N TYR A 227 -13.55 -0.44 -22.80
CA TYR A 227 -12.96 0.89 -22.81
C TYR A 227 -13.88 1.91 -23.49
N GLY A 228 -14.29 2.95 -22.76
CA GLY A 228 -15.18 4.01 -23.26
C GLY A 228 -16.68 3.66 -23.23
N GLU A 229 -17.05 2.48 -22.75
CA GLU A 229 -18.43 2.02 -22.73
C GLU A 229 -19.10 2.16 -21.34
N PRO A 230 -20.45 2.25 -21.30
CA PRO A 230 -21.19 2.14 -20.06
C PRO A 230 -21.03 0.75 -19.43
N LEU A 231 -21.39 0.63 -18.15
CA LEU A 231 -21.44 -0.67 -17.48
C LEU A 231 -22.56 -1.54 -18.09
N PRO A 232 -22.33 -2.86 -18.27
CA PRO A 232 -23.38 -3.79 -18.66
C PRO A 232 -24.57 -3.77 -17.67
N PRO A 233 -25.83 -3.97 -18.14
CA PRO A 233 -27.03 -3.89 -17.29
C PRO A 233 -27.03 -4.79 -16.05
N ALA A 234 -26.34 -5.93 -16.10
CA ALA A 234 -26.24 -6.90 -15.00
C ALA A 234 -24.94 -6.80 -14.18
N ALA A 235 -24.03 -5.87 -14.52
CA ALA A 235 -22.73 -5.76 -13.87
C ALA A 235 -22.83 -5.50 -12.36
N ALA A 236 -23.81 -4.70 -11.93
CA ALA A 236 -24.01 -4.38 -10.52
C ALA A 236 -24.52 -5.56 -9.69
N GLU A 237 -25.31 -6.46 -10.30
CA GLU A 237 -25.75 -7.69 -9.65
C GLU A 237 -24.61 -8.70 -9.58
N HIS A 238 -23.88 -8.88 -10.69
CA HIS A 238 -22.69 -9.72 -10.75
C HIS A 238 -21.63 -9.32 -9.72
N TRP A 239 -21.39 -8.02 -9.60
CA TRP A 239 -20.46 -7.45 -8.61
C TRP A 239 -20.90 -7.77 -7.18
N ARG A 240 -22.19 -7.53 -6.84
CA ARG A 240 -22.72 -7.82 -5.51
C ARG A 240 -22.62 -9.31 -5.18
N ALA A 241 -22.94 -10.18 -6.13
CA ALA A 241 -22.86 -11.63 -5.98
C ALA A 241 -21.41 -12.09 -5.80
N GLY A 242 -20.48 -11.63 -6.64
CA GLY A 242 -19.07 -12.02 -6.60
C GLY A 242 -18.34 -11.52 -5.36
N VAL A 243 -18.56 -10.26 -4.97
CA VAL A 243 -18.02 -9.70 -3.72
C VAL A 243 -18.64 -10.39 -2.51
N GLY A 244 -19.97 -10.59 -2.50
CA GLY A 244 -20.64 -11.33 -1.43
C GLY A 244 -20.09 -12.75 -1.27
N GLN A 245 -19.84 -13.44 -2.39
CA GLN A 245 -19.22 -14.75 -2.41
C GLN A 245 -17.78 -14.72 -1.84
N LEU A 246 -16.96 -13.74 -2.22
CA LEU A 246 -15.59 -13.58 -1.67
C LEU A 246 -15.60 -13.34 -0.15
N LEU A 247 -16.46 -12.43 0.32
CA LEU A 247 -16.55 -12.13 1.75
C LEU A 247 -17.08 -13.32 2.54
N GLY A 248 -18.04 -14.07 1.97
CA GLY A 248 -18.54 -15.33 2.54
C GLY A 248 -17.43 -16.38 2.67
N ASP A 249 -16.53 -16.49 1.69
CA ASP A 249 -15.40 -17.43 1.78
C ASP A 249 -14.39 -17.03 2.83
N LEU A 250 -14.04 -15.75 2.89
CA LEU A 250 -13.12 -15.23 3.91
C LEU A 250 -13.69 -15.45 5.31
N ALA A 251 -15.00 -15.24 5.50
CA ALA A 251 -15.69 -15.54 6.74
C ALA A 251 -15.69 -17.05 7.06
N ALA A 252 -15.95 -17.91 6.07
CA ALA A 252 -15.95 -19.37 6.25
C ALA A 252 -14.56 -19.93 6.60
N ILE A 253 -13.48 -19.27 6.19
CA ILE A 253 -12.10 -19.61 6.60
C ILE A 253 -11.87 -19.32 8.09
N GLY A 254 -12.52 -18.29 8.65
CA GLY A 254 -12.62 -18.04 10.10
C GLY A 254 -11.34 -17.61 10.83
N ARG A 255 -10.16 -17.68 10.20
CA ARG A 255 -8.86 -17.33 10.83
C ARG A 255 -8.30 -15.96 10.45
N TYR A 256 -8.98 -15.22 9.59
CA TYR A 256 -8.54 -13.92 9.10
C TYR A 256 -9.50 -12.82 9.52
N GLN A 257 -8.95 -11.63 9.77
CA GLN A 257 -9.71 -10.40 9.72
C GLN A 257 -9.67 -9.85 8.30
N PHE A 258 -10.73 -9.15 7.89
CA PHE A 258 -10.76 -8.51 6.59
C PHE A 258 -11.62 -7.24 6.60
N ARG A 259 -11.31 -6.34 5.69
CA ARG A 259 -12.02 -5.08 5.47
C ARG A 259 -12.11 -4.83 3.98
N THR A 260 -13.26 -4.34 3.56
CA THR A 260 -13.50 -3.87 2.20
C THR A 260 -14.02 -2.44 2.31
N ALA A 261 -13.72 -1.60 1.32
CA ALA A 261 -14.44 -0.37 1.14
C ALA A 261 -15.73 -0.73 0.40
N TRP A 262 -16.85 -0.75 1.11
CA TRP A 262 -18.13 -1.18 0.57
C TRP A 262 -18.74 -0.07 -0.29
N GLU A 263 -18.13 0.17 -1.45
CA GLU A 263 -18.68 1.03 -2.50
C GLU A 263 -18.48 0.30 -3.83
N HIS A 264 -19.59 -0.02 -4.51
CA HIS A 264 -19.53 -0.44 -5.91
C HIS A 264 -18.90 0.72 -6.70
N PRO A 265 -17.75 0.56 -7.37
CA PRO A 265 -17.08 1.70 -7.96
C PRO A 265 -17.76 2.03 -9.29
N GLY A 266 -18.92 2.69 -9.22
CA GLY A 266 -19.68 3.14 -10.38
C GLY A 266 -18.93 4.10 -11.33
N ALA A 267 -17.68 4.48 -11.02
CA ALA A 267 -16.97 5.49 -11.80
C ALA A 267 -15.52 5.15 -12.24
N ARG A 268 -14.80 4.19 -11.63
CA ARG A 268 -13.32 4.13 -11.83
C ARG A 268 -12.67 2.75 -11.91
N HIS A 269 -13.24 1.70 -11.31
CA HIS A 269 -12.69 0.34 -11.35
C HIS A 269 -13.81 -0.69 -11.33
N ASP A 270 -13.68 -1.75 -12.10
CA ASP A 270 -14.72 -2.81 -12.13
C ASP A 270 -14.53 -3.85 -11.01
N GLY A 271 -13.33 -3.91 -10.42
CA GLY A 271 -12.98 -4.83 -9.35
C GLY A 271 -13.33 -4.31 -7.95
N ALA A 272 -13.18 -5.19 -6.96
CA ALA A 272 -13.35 -4.87 -5.55
C ALA A 272 -12.12 -5.31 -4.75
N GLY A 273 -11.61 -4.40 -3.92
CA GLY A 273 -10.47 -4.65 -3.04
C GLY A 273 -10.91 -5.09 -1.64
N VAL A 274 -10.19 -6.07 -1.09
CA VAL A 274 -10.32 -6.54 0.28
C VAL A 274 -8.93 -6.66 0.88
N ILE A 275 -8.68 -5.96 1.98
CA ILE A 275 -7.49 -6.19 2.79
C ILE A 275 -7.78 -7.32 3.76
N VAL A 276 -6.90 -8.31 3.83
CA VAL A 276 -7.03 -9.52 4.65
C VAL A 276 -5.79 -9.63 5.52
N TRP A 277 -5.93 -9.85 6.82
CA TRP A 277 -4.79 -9.88 7.74
C TRP A 277 -4.98 -10.86 8.90
N ARG A 278 -3.85 -11.22 9.52
CA ARG A 278 -3.80 -11.82 10.86
C ARG A 278 -3.14 -10.84 11.82
N GLY A 279 -3.70 -10.74 13.01
CA GLY A 279 -3.31 -9.78 14.04
C GLY A 279 -4.28 -9.85 15.21
N PRO A 280 -3.99 -9.14 16.32
CA PRO A 280 -4.94 -9.02 17.41
C PRO A 280 -6.27 -8.50 16.86
N SER A 281 -7.37 -9.13 17.28
CA SER A 281 -8.70 -8.53 17.19
C SER A 281 -8.58 -7.12 17.76
N ARG A 282 -9.12 -6.10 17.07
CA ARG A 282 -9.16 -4.68 17.47
C ARG A 282 -8.89 -4.49 18.98
N PRO A 283 -7.97 -3.62 19.41
CA PRO A 283 -8.01 -3.18 20.81
C PRO A 283 -9.42 -2.62 21.05
N SER A 284 -10.10 -3.23 22.02
CA SER A 284 -11.39 -2.82 22.56
C SER A 284 -11.35 -1.40 23.08
#